data_AF-A0A2E1NDA8-F1
#
_entry.id   AF-A0A2E1NDA8-F1
#
_cell.length_a   1.000
_cell.length_b   1.000
_cell.length_c   1.000
_cell.angle_alpha   90.00
_cell.angle_beta   90.00
_cell.angle_gamma   90.00
#
_symmetry.space_group_name_H-M   'P 1'
#
loop_
_entity.id
_entity.type
_entity.pdbx_description
1 polymer ?
#
loop_
_entity_poly.entity_id
_entity_poly.type
_entity_poly.pdbx_seq_one_letter_code
_entity_poly.pdbx_strand_id
1 'polypeptide(L)'
;MILKNGDSFLEKLDADFYLNHQIIVLLVALSFPMVYFFLDLGSKKKVNFISILGFVNVLLTGGIGVFGGMYGLSRLWFILKEGLMPLIIGLVFLFTIRKGNPLIRAFIYNEAIFDIEVIDQNLNKLDRMNDFNKVLDNSSYFIVLAFFFSSIIQFILASIIVTVDPGHINFNDQVGTMTWVSYFVVMIPSLSMFGLAIYRMVKGIKNLTGLDTEKFLKN
;
A
#
# COMPACT_ATOMS: atom_id res chain seq x y z
N MET A 1 34.67 19.72 14.99
CA MET A 1 35.88 18.91 14.67
C MET A 1 35.80 17.54 15.34
N ILE A 2 34.70 16.79 15.13
CA ILE A 2 34.46 15.44 15.70
C ILE A 2 34.21 14.39 14.60
N LEU A 3 34.00 14.82 13.34
CA LEU A 3 33.70 13.93 12.20
C LEU A 3 34.94 13.38 11.47
N LYS A 4 36.16 13.81 11.80
CA LYS A 4 37.37 13.44 11.04
C LYS A 4 37.87 12.00 11.29
N ASN A 5 37.38 11.36 12.36
CA ASN A 5 37.78 9.98 12.70
C ASN A 5 36.78 8.92 12.21
N GLY A 6 35.57 9.32 11.78
CA GLY A 6 34.57 8.40 11.22
C GLY A 6 35.03 7.83 9.87
N ASP A 7 35.57 8.69 9.01
CA ASP A 7 36.03 8.31 7.67
C ASP A 7 37.19 7.30 7.73
N SER A 8 38.10 7.44 8.69
CA SER A 8 39.23 6.49 8.87
C SER A 8 38.81 5.11 9.41
N PHE A 9 37.69 5.04 10.13
CA PHE A 9 37.12 3.79 10.61
C PHE A 9 36.35 3.09 9.49
N LEU A 10 35.67 3.86 8.64
CA LEU A 10 35.01 3.37 7.44
C LEU A 10 36.02 2.85 6.41
N GLU A 11 37.12 3.56 6.16
CA GLU A 11 38.20 3.12 5.24
C GLU A 11 38.89 1.82 5.70
N LYS A 12 39.09 1.64 7.01
CA LYS A 12 39.66 0.40 7.56
C LYS A 12 38.72 -0.79 7.48
N LEU A 13 37.40 -0.55 7.54
CA LEU A 13 36.39 -1.59 7.36
C LEU A 13 36.21 -1.94 5.86
N ASP A 14 36.40 -0.96 4.97
CA ASP A 14 36.31 -1.12 3.51
C ASP A 14 37.45 -1.97 2.93
N ALA A 15 38.64 -1.96 3.56
CA ALA A 15 39.83 -2.64 3.04
C ALA A 15 39.80 -4.18 3.15
N ASP A 16 39.07 -4.75 4.12
CA ASP A 16 38.99 -6.20 4.33
C ASP A 16 37.68 -6.82 3.79
N PHE A 17 36.76 -6.00 3.29
CA PHE A 17 35.42 -6.42 2.90
C PHE A 17 35.07 -5.94 1.48
N TYR A 18 35.77 -6.49 0.48
CA TYR A 18 35.41 -6.37 -0.96
C TYR A 18 34.04 -7.02 -1.31
N LEU A 19 33.15 -7.22 -0.34
CA LEU A 19 31.74 -7.51 -0.58
C LEU A 19 31.01 -6.17 -0.71
N ASN A 20 30.63 -5.89 -1.96
CA ASN A 20 29.78 -4.80 -2.44
C ASN A 20 29.00 -4.06 -1.33
N HIS A 21 29.58 -2.95 -0.83
CA HIS A 21 29.07 -2.13 0.29
C HIS A 21 27.56 -1.86 0.21
N GLN A 22 27.03 -1.71 -1.02
CA GLN A 22 25.61 -1.51 -1.30
C GLN A 22 24.72 -2.67 -0.80
N ILE A 23 25.17 -3.91 -0.95
CA ILE A 23 24.42 -5.12 -0.54
C ILE A 23 24.34 -5.19 0.98
N ILE A 24 25.43 -4.87 1.68
CA ILE A 24 25.50 -4.87 3.14
C ILE A 24 24.54 -3.84 3.71
N VAL A 25 24.55 -2.62 3.16
CA VAL A 25 23.59 -1.57 3.56
C VAL A 25 22.15 -2.04 3.34
N LEU A 26 21.85 -2.70 2.22
CA LEU A 26 20.50 -3.20 1.95
C LEU A 26 20.08 -4.33 2.91
N LEU A 27 20.98 -5.24 3.24
CA LEU A 27 20.73 -6.32 4.21
C LEU A 27 20.48 -5.77 5.61
N VAL A 28 21.28 -4.79 6.03
CA VAL A 28 21.08 -4.09 7.31
C VAL A 28 19.74 -3.37 7.29
N ALA A 29 19.39 -2.65 6.21
CA ALA A 29 18.11 -1.98 6.06
C ALA A 29 16.92 -2.96 6.12
N LEU A 30 17.01 -4.13 5.49
CA LEU A 30 16.00 -5.19 5.53
C LEU A 30 15.85 -5.83 6.91
N SER A 31 16.91 -5.85 7.72
CA SER A 31 16.84 -6.42 9.07
C SER A 31 15.89 -5.63 9.98
N PHE A 32 15.77 -4.31 9.81
CA PHE A 32 14.89 -3.47 10.63
C PHE A 32 13.40 -3.84 10.49
N PRO A 33 12.79 -3.84 9.28
CA PRO A 33 11.42 -4.32 9.06
C PRO A 33 11.22 -5.75 9.54
N MET A 34 12.22 -6.62 9.36
CA MET A 34 12.13 -8.03 9.73
C MET A 34 12.06 -8.21 11.24
N VAL A 35 12.99 -7.60 11.99
CA VAL A 35 12.97 -7.60 13.45
C VAL A 35 11.69 -6.95 13.97
N TYR A 36 11.30 -5.80 13.42
CA TYR A 36 10.05 -5.12 13.80
C TYR A 36 8.82 -6.01 13.59
N PHE A 37 8.71 -6.68 12.45
CA PHE A 37 7.58 -7.57 12.15
C PHE A 37 7.50 -8.73 13.15
N PHE A 38 8.62 -9.38 13.49
CA PHE A 38 8.62 -10.46 14.49
C PHE A 38 8.33 -9.98 15.92
N LEU A 39 8.81 -8.79 16.30
CA LEU A 39 8.47 -8.18 17.59
C LEU A 39 6.99 -7.80 17.68
N ASP A 40 6.41 -7.27 16.61
CA ASP A 40 4.98 -6.93 16.51
C ASP A 40 4.11 -8.20 16.55
N LEU A 41 4.52 -9.28 15.87
CA LEU A 41 3.88 -10.59 15.94
C LEU A 41 3.85 -11.15 17.37
N GLY A 42 4.97 -11.07 18.08
CA GLY A 42 5.08 -11.52 19.47
C GLY A 42 4.25 -10.68 20.45
N SER A 43 4.15 -9.37 20.21
CA SER A 43 3.48 -8.44 21.12
C SER A 43 1.98 -8.33 20.90
N LYS A 44 1.49 -8.36 19.65
CA LYS A 44 0.09 -8.05 19.34
C LYS A 44 -0.83 -9.25 19.15
N LYS A 45 -0.34 -10.49 19.00
CA LYS A 45 -1.10 -11.75 18.76
C LYS A 45 -2.16 -11.74 17.63
N LYS A 46 -2.42 -10.59 17.00
CA LYS A 46 -3.33 -10.38 15.87
C LYS A 46 -2.54 -9.75 14.75
N VAL A 47 -2.24 -10.54 13.74
CA VAL A 47 -1.58 -10.06 12.53
C VAL A 47 -2.61 -9.36 11.67
N ASN A 48 -2.42 -8.07 11.38
CA ASN A 48 -3.30 -7.33 10.47
C ASN A 48 -2.85 -7.58 9.01
N PHE A 49 -3.82 -7.75 8.11
CA PHE A 49 -3.59 -7.91 6.67
C PHE A 49 -2.71 -6.78 6.10
N ILE A 50 -2.92 -5.55 6.56
CA ILE A 50 -2.13 -4.37 6.17
C ILE A 50 -0.65 -4.53 6.56
N SER A 51 -0.37 -5.01 7.77
CA SER A 51 1.01 -5.24 8.25
C SER A 51 1.71 -6.33 7.43
N ILE A 52 1.00 -7.40 7.07
CA ILE A 52 1.54 -8.47 6.23
C ILE A 52 1.88 -7.93 4.84
N LEU A 53 0.97 -7.20 4.20
CA LEU A 53 1.21 -6.64 2.88
C LEU A 53 2.39 -5.65 2.88
N GLY A 54 2.47 -4.78 3.89
CA GLY A 54 3.59 -3.85 4.04
C GLY A 54 4.93 -4.57 4.20
N PHE A 55 4.95 -5.61 5.05
CA PHE A 55 6.14 -6.43 5.25
C PHE A 55 6.58 -7.14 3.95
N VAL A 56 5.64 -7.78 3.26
CA VAL A 56 5.90 -8.45 1.97
C VAL A 56 6.41 -7.45 0.93
N ASN A 57 5.85 -6.25 0.84
CA ASN A 57 6.29 -5.23 -0.12
C ASN A 57 7.75 -4.80 0.12
N VAL A 58 8.12 -4.57 1.38
CA VAL A 58 9.48 -4.17 1.76
C VAL A 58 10.46 -5.31 1.49
N LEU A 59 10.09 -6.55 1.85
CA LEU A 59 10.91 -7.73 1.58
C LEU A 59 11.10 -7.97 0.08
N LEU A 60 10.06 -7.82 -0.74
CA LEU A 60 10.16 -7.99 -2.20
C LEU A 60 11.06 -6.92 -2.81
N THR A 61 10.92 -5.67 -2.38
CA THR A 61 11.70 -4.55 -2.89
C THR A 61 13.18 -4.68 -2.54
N GLY A 62 13.50 -4.91 -1.26
CA GLY A 62 14.89 -5.11 -0.86
C GLY A 62 15.45 -6.44 -1.35
N GLY A 63 14.64 -7.50 -1.37
CA GLY A 63 15.02 -8.80 -1.92
C GLY A 63 15.47 -8.70 -3.37
N ILE A 64 14.70 -8.04 -4.24
CA ILE A 64 15.08 -7.84 -5.64
C ILE A 64 16.36 -7.01 -5.77
N GLY A 65 16.59 -6.04 -4.89
CA GLY A 65 17.85 -5.30 -4.83
C GLY A 65 19.05 -6.18 -4.48
N VAL A 66 18.95 -6.99 -3.41
CA VAL A 66 20.01 -7.92 -2.98
C VAL A 66 20.25 -9.02 -4.01
N PHE A 67 19.20 -9.76 -4.37
CA PHE A 67 19.30 -10.88 -5.30
C PHE A 67 19.65 -10.42 -6.71
N GLY A 68 19.24 -9.22 -7.12
CA GLY A 68 19.67 -8.65 -8.40
C GLY A 68 21.13 -8.26 -8.42
N GLY A 69 21.64 -7.63 -7.36
CA GLY A 69 23.06 -7.35 -7.23
C GLY A 69 23.95 -8.60 -7.16
N MET A 70 23.46 -9.69 -6.56
CA MET A 70 24.23 -10.91 -6.35
C MET A 70 24.10 -11.93 -7.50
N TYR A 71 22.93 -12.05 -8.12
CA TYR A 71 22.61 -13.09 -9.12
C TYR A 71 22.23 -12.54 -10.49
N GLY A 72 22.29 -11.22 -10.71
CA GLY A 72 21.99 -10.60 -12.01
C GLY A 72 20.52 -10.66 -12.39
N LEU A 73 19.62 -10.44 -11.43
CA LEU A 73 18.18 -10.40 -11.67
C LEU A 73 17.82 -9.23 -12.60
N SER A 74 16.96 -9.47 -13.60
CA SER A 74 16.52 -8.40 -14.51
C SER A 74 15.59 -7.39 -13.81
N ARG A 75 15.65 -6.13 -14.24
CA ARG A 75 14.71 -5.05 -13.86
C ARG A 75 13.24 -5.42 -14.03
N LEU A 76 12.91 -6.37 -14.92
CA LEU A 76 11.54 -6.85 -15.13
C LEU A 76 10.89 -7.37 -13.86
N TRP A 77 11.64 -8.00 -12.95
CA TRP A 77 11.10 -8.46 -11.67
C TRP A 77 10.69 -7.30 -10.76
N PHE A 78 11.45 -6.20 -10.78
CA PHE A 78 11.10 -4.98 -10.08
C PHE A 78 9.87 -4.30 -10.70
N ILE A 79 9.77 -4.27 -12.02
CA ILE A 79 8.61 -3.69 -12.72
C ILE A 79 7.35 -4.50 -12.43
N LEU A 80 7.45 -5.83 -12.50
CA LEU A 80 6.34 -6.73 -12.23
C LEU A 80 5.86 -6.61 -10.79
N LYS A 81 6.75 -6.63 -9.79
CA LYS A 81 6.30 -6.51 -8.38
C LYS A 81 5.59 -5.18 -8.12
N GLU A 82 6.07 -4.09 -8.72
CA GLU A 82 5.48 -2.75 -8.55
C GLU A 82 4.04 -2.73 -9.07
N GLY A 83 3.79 -3.28 -10.26
CA GLY A 83 2.43 -3.41 -10.79
C GLY A 83 1.57 -4.44 -10.05
N LEU A 84 2.16 -5.56 -9.63
CA LEU A 84 1.42 -6.67 -9.00
C LEU A 84 0.90 -6.33 -7.61
N MET A 85 1.60 -5.49 -6.85
CA MET A 85 1.19 -5.15 -5.49
C MET A 85 -0.20 -4.51 -5.42
N PRO A 86 -0.50 -3.40 -6.14
CA PRO A 86 -1.85 -2.86 -6.21
C PRO A 86 -2.85 -3.83 -6.83
N LEU A 87 -2.43 -4.64 -7.82
CA LEU A 87 -3.29 -5.61 -8.49
C LEU A 87 -3.83 -6.67 -7.52
N ILE A 88 -2.95 -7.26 -6.73
CA ILE A 88 -3.32 -8.28 -5.74
C ILE A 88 -4.30 -7.69 -4.72
N ILE A 89 -4.05 -6.47 -4.25
CA ILE A 89 -4.96 -5.78 -3.32
C ILE A 89 -6.33 -5.55 -3.96
N GLY A 90 -6.36 -5.06 -5.20
CA GLY A 90 -7.59 -4.85 -5.97
C GLY A 90 -8.37 -6.14 -6.18
N LEU A 91 -7.69 -7.25 -6.47
CA LEU A 91 -8.30 -8.58 -6.61
C LEU A 91 -8.87 -9.08 -5.28
N VAL A 92 -8.15 -8.96 -4.17
CA VAL A 92 -8.64 -9.33 -2.84
C VAL A 92 -9.92 -8.57 -2.50
N PHE A 93 -9.95 -7.26 -2.77
CA PHE A 93 -11.16 -6.45 -2.60
C PHE A 93 -12.29 -6.91 -3.52
N LEU A 94 -12.02 -7.15 -4.81
CA LEU A 94 -13.00 -7.63 -5.78
C LEU A 94 -13.64 -8.96 -5.36
N PHE A 95 -12.84 -9.93 -4.90
CA PHE A 95 -13.35 -11.21 -4.40
C PHE A 95 -14.20 -11.06 -3.14
N THR A 96 -13.90 -10.05 -2.32
CA THR A 96 -14.62 -9.78 -1.08
C THR A 96 -15.99 -9.16 -1.32
N ILE A 97 -16.17 -8.42 -2.42
CA ILE A 97 -17.49 -7.88 -2.82
C ILE A 97 -18.54 -8.99 -2.94
N ARG A 98 -18.19 -10.11 -3.57
CA ARG A 98 -19.12 -11.24 -3.72
C ARG A 98 -19.47 -11.96 -2.41
N LYS A 99 -18.67 -11.77 -1.35
CA LYS A 99 -18.83 -12.44 -0.04
C LYS A 99 -19.41 -11.51 1.05
N GLY A 100 -20.16 -10.47 0.67
CA GLY A 100 -20.76 -9.53 1.62
C GLY A 100 -19.83 -8.43 2.10
N ASN A 101 -18.75 -8.19 1.37
CA ASN A 101 -17.90 -7.00 1.52
C ASN A 101 -17.17 -6.77 2.87
N PRO A 102 -16.80 -7.77 3.69
CA PRO A 102 -16.24 -7.51 5.04
C PRO A 102 -14.99 -6.61 5.04
N LEU A 103 -14.05 -6.83 4.11
CA LEU A 103 -12.81 -6.03 4.05
C LEU A 103 -13.09 -4.59 3.59
N ILE A 104 -13.95 -4.41 2.58
CA ILE A 104 -14.25 -3.06 2.07
C ILE A 104 -15.13 -2.32 3.06
N ARG A 105 -16.09 -2.99 3.69
CA ARG A 105 -16.89 -2.44 4.79
C ARG A 105 -15.96 -1.95 5.90
N ALA A 106 -15.00 -2.76 6.35
CA ALA A 106 -14.01 -2.32 7.35
C ALA A 106 -13.10 -1.17 6.84
N PHE A 107 -12.87 -1.07 5.53
CA PHE A 107 -12.01 -0.05 4.94
C PHE A 107 -12.74 1.31 4.76
N ILE A 108 -13.97 1.32 4.24
CA ILE A 108 -14.71 2.56 3.95
C ILE A 108 -15.81 2.88 4.93
N TYR A 109 -16.49 1.86 5.45
CA TYR A 109 -17.58 2.01 6.40
C TYR A 109 -17.05 1.74 7.81
N ASN A 110 -16.17 2.62 8.24
CA ASN A 110 -15.47 2.54 9.52
C ASN A 110 -15.81 3.74 10.41
N GLU A 111 -15.57 3.58 11.72
CA GLU A 111 -15.88 4.59 12.73
C GLU A 111 -14.98 5.84 12.71
N ALA A 112 -13.94 5.87 11.87
CA ALA A 112 -13.13 7.06 11.67
C ALA A 112 -13.80 8.04 10.71
N ILE A 113 -14.70 7.57 9.83
CA ILE A 113 -15.39 8.40 8.85
C ILE A 113 -16.89 8.54 9.20
N PHE A 114 -17.51 7.45 9.66
CA PHE A 114 -18.96 7.37 9.82
C PHE A 114 -19.36 7.05 11.27
N ASP A 115 -20.49 7.60 11.70
CA ASP A 115 -21.22 7.11 12.87
C ASP A 115 -22.07 5.89 12.46
N ILE A 116 -21.45 4.72 12.56
CA ILE A 116 -22.05 3.45 12.12
C ILE A 116 -23.33 3.14 12.92
N GLU A 117 -23.36 3.46 14.21
CA GLU A 117 -24.51 3.17 15.07
C GLU A 117 -25.73 3.97 14.63
N VAL A 118 -25.55 5.28 14.39
CA VAL A 118 -26.64 6.16 13.91
C VAL A 118 -27.15 5.68 12.55
N ILE A 119 -26.26 5.31 11.64
CA ILE A 119 -26.65 4.85 10.30
C ILE A 119 -27.40 3.53 10.38
N ASP A 120 -26.84 2.51 11.04
CA ASP A 120 -27.42 1.17 11.11
C ASP A 120 -28.78 1.20 11.84
N GLN A 121 -28.93 2.00 12.90
CA GLN A 121 -30.22 2.15 13.58
C GLN A 121 -31.30 2.75 12.67
N ASN A 122 -30.97 3.77 11.87
CA ASN A 122 -31.93 4.40 10.97
C ASN A 122 -32.27 3.49 9.78
N LEU A 123 -31.28 2.82 9.20
CA LEU A 123 -31.50 1.87 8.10
C LEU A 123 -32.35 0.67 8.53
N ASN A 124 -32.17 0.17 9.75
CA ASN A 124 -32.99 -0.90 10.30
C ASN A 124 -34.44 -0.44 10.57
N LYS A 125 -34.63 0.77 11.12
CA LYS A 125 -35.97 1.33 11.35
C LYS A 125 -36.77 1.52 10.05
N LEU A 126 -36.09 1.82 8.95
CA LEU A 126 -36.70 2.08 7.65
C LEU A 126 -36.76 0.83 6.74
N ASP A 127 -36.25 -0.31 7.19
CA ASP A 127 -36.09 -1.54 6.40
C ASP A 127 -35.37 -1.28 5.06
N ARG A 128 -34.21 -0.60 5.14
CA ARG A 128 -33.38 -0.20 3.98
C ARG A 128 -31.97 -0.79 3.98
N MET A 129 -31.67 -1.73 4.89
CA MET A 129 -30.34 -2.37 4.96
C MET A 129 -29.93 -3.06 3.67
N ASN A 130 -30.86 -3.70 2.96
CA ASN A 130 -30.57 -4.34 1.67
C ASN A 130 -30.20 -3.33 0.59
N ASP A 131 -30.84 -2.17 0.56
CA ASP A 131 -30.52 -1.12 -0.40
C ASP A 131 -29.20 -0.43 -0.05
N PHE A 132 -28.90 -0.27 1.24
CA PHE A 132 -27.59 0.20 1.69
C PHE A 132 -26.47 -0.75 1.27
N ASN A 133 -26.65 -2.06 1.41
CA ASN A 133 -25.65 -3.03 0.96
C ASN A 133 -25.39 -2.91 -0.56
N LYS A 134 -26.42 -2.64 -1.39
CA LYS A 134 -26.22 -2.37 -2.83
C LYS A 134 -25.41 -1.09 -3.06
N VAL A 135 -25.66 -0.04 -2.28
CA VAL A 135 -24.87 1.21 -2.35
C VAL A 135 -23.41 0.94 -1.97
N LEU A 136 -23.19 0.16 -0.92
CA LEU A 136 -21.86 -0.23 -0.46
C LEU A 136 -21.12 -1.02 -1.54
N ASP A 137 -21.77 -2.03 -2.13
CA ASP A 137 -21.21 -2.84 -3.22
C ASP A 137 -20.86 -1.98 -4.43
N ASN A 138 -21.77 -1.11 -4.86
CA ASN A 138 -21.54 -0.22 -5.99
C ASN A 138 -20.41 0.79 -5.74
N SER A 139 -20.29 1.28 -4.51
CA SER A 139 -19.21 2.18 -4.11
C SER A 139 -17.87 1.44 -4.03
N SER A 140 -17.90 0.17 -3.61
CA SER A 140 -16.73 -0.70 -3.52
C SER A 140 -16.04 -0.93 -4.86
N TYR A 141 -16.79 -0.99 -5.97
CA TYR A 141 -16.20 -1.11 -7.31
C TYR A 141 -15.30 0.07 -7.69
N PHE A 142 -15.56 1.29 -7.20
CA PHE A 142 -14.67 2.43 -7.44
C PHE A 142 -13.29 2.25 -6.79
N ILE A 143 -13.26 1.63 -5.61
CA ILE A 143 -12.00 1.33 -4.90
C ILE A 143 -11.24 0.26 -5.63
N VAL A 144 -11.93 -0.81 -6.06
CA VAL A 144 -11.33 -1.86 -6.87
C VAL A 144 -10.72 -1.26 -8.14
N LEU A 145 -11.47 -0.42 -8.86
CA LEU A 145 -10.98 0.30 -10.04
C LEU A 145 -9.77 1.17 -9.71
N ALA A 146 -9.76 1.87 -8.57
CA ALA A 146 -8.62 2.66 -8.11
C ALA A 146 -7.33 1.83 -8.02
N PHE A 147 -7.42 0.61 -7.49
CA PHE A 147 -6.28 -0.31 -7.39
C PHE A 147 -5.85 -0.88 -8.76
N PHE A 148 -6.79 -1.17 -9.65
CA PHE A 148 -6.46 -1.58 -11.02
C PHE A 148 -5.77 -0.47 -11.80
N PHE A 149 -6.28 0.76 -11.77
CA PHE A 149 -5.62 1.91 -12.39
C PHE A 149 -4.25 2.16 -11.77
N SER A 150 -4.16 2.09 -10.43
CA SER A 150 -2.89 2.21 -9.71
C SER A 150 -1.87 1.17 -10.21
N SER A 151 -2.26 -0.09 -10.34
CA SER A 151 -1.41 -1.17 -10.87
C SER A 151 -0.85 -0.85 -12.25
N ILE A 152 -1.73 -0.42 -13.18
CA ILE A 152 -1.34 -0.10 -14.56
C ILE A 152 -0.35 1.07 -14.56
N ILE A 153 -0.67 2.15 -13.86
CA ILE A 153 0.18 3.35 -13.78
C ILE A 153 1.54 2.97 -13.16
N GLN A 154 1.53 2.20 -12.08
CA GLN A 154 2.73 1.79 -11.37
C GLN A 154 3.64 0.92 -12.25
N PHE A 155 3.06 -0.02 -13.00
CA PHE A 155 3.81 -0.84 -13.97
C PHE A 155 4.43 0.01 -15.08
N ILE A 156 3.66 0.94 -15.66
CA ILE A 156 4.15 1.83 -16.72
C ILE A 156 5.27 2.73 -16.18
N LEU A 157 5.07 3.32 -15.00
CA LEU A 157 6.03 4.23 -14.39
C LEU A 157 7.34 3.50 -14.03
N ALA A 158 7.24 2.29 -13.46
CA ALA A 158 8.40 1.44 -13.21
C ALA A 158 9.15 1.15 -14.51
N SER A 159 8.44 0.83 -15.59
CA SER A 159 9.02 0.51 -16.90
C SER A 159 9.76 1.68 -17.55
N ILE A 160 9.29 2.92 -17.31
CA ILE A 160 9.87 4.14 -17.88
C ILE A 160 11.06 4.62 -17.05
N ILE A 161 10.93 4.65 -15.71
CA ILE A 161 11.94 5.26 -14.83
C ILE A 161 13.08 4.28 -14.53
N VAL A 162 12.78 3.02 -14.29
CA VAL A 162 13.79 2.01 -13.94
C VAL A 162 14.33 1.37 -15.21
N THR A 163 15.42 1.96 -15.69
CA THR A 163 16.07 1.59 -16.95
C THR A 163 17.25 0.65 -16.76
N VAL A 164 17.83 0.59 -15.56
CA VAL A 164 18.97 -0.28 -15.24
C VAL A 164 18.55 -1.50 -14.43
N ASP A 165 19.35 -2.57 -14.52
CA ASP A 165 19.13 -3.78 -13.73
C ASP A 165 19.57 -3.58 -12.26
N PRO A 166 18.92 -4.27 -11.30
CA PRO A 166 19.35 -4.25 -9.92
C PRO A 166 20.80 -4.70 -9.74
N GLY A 167 21.55 -3.98 -8.92
CA GLY A 167 23.01 -4.10 -8.79
C GLY A 167 23.80 -3.04 -9.55
N HIS A 168 23.17 -2.33 -10.50
CA HIS A 168 23.78 -1.16 -11.13
C HIS A 168 23.79 0.04 -10.17
N ILE A 169 24.83 0.87 -10.22
CA ILE A 169 25.02 2.01 -9.29
C ILE A 169 23.83 2.98 -9.25
N ASN A 170 23.18 3.20 -10.40
CA ASN A 170 22.02 4.07 -10.54
C ASN A 170 20.68 3.42 -10.15
N PHE A 171 20.65 2.13 -9.83
CA PHE A 171 19.38 1.41 -9.61
C PHE A 171 18.61 2.00 -8.42
N ASN A 172 19.28 2.19 -7.28
CA ASN A 172 18.64 2.71 -6.07
C ASN A 172 18.11 4.14 -6.27
N ASP A 173 18.84 4.98 -6.99
CA ASP A 173 18.43 6.36 -7.29
C ASP A 173 17.19 6.40 -8.21
N GLN A 174 17.14 5.51 -9.20
CA GLN A 174 15.97 5.35 -10.07
C GLN A 174 14.76 4.82 -9.30
N VAL A 175 14.95 3.85 -8.41
CA VAL A 175 13.90 3.33 -7.53
C VAL A 175 13.38 4.44 -6.60
N GLY A 176 14.26 5.25 -6.03
CA GLY A 176 13.88 6.40 -5.20
C GLY A 176 13.08 7.43 -5.98
N THR A 177 13.54 7.79 -7.18
CA THR A 177 12.85 8.71 -8.10
C THR A 177 11.47 8.16 -8.47
N MET A 178 11.40 6.88 -8.84
CA MET A 178 10.14 6.21 -9.19
C MET A 178 9.16 6.24 -8.02
N THR A 179 9.61 5.92 -6.81
CA THR A 179 8.80 5.95 -5.58
C THR A 179 8.22 7.34 -5.35
N TRP A 180 9.04 8.38 -5.47
CA TRP A 180 8.59 9.75 -5.26
C TRP A 180 7.58 10.19 -6.32
N VAL A 181 7.83 9.90 -7.59
CA VAL A 181 6.89 10.21 -8.68
C VAL A 181 5.58 9.42 -8.52
N SER A 182 5.63 8.15 -8.13
CA SER A 182 4.46 7.33 -7.82
C SER A 182 3.57 7.98 -6.76
N TYR A 183 4.15 8.59 -5.73
CA TYR A 183 3.36 9.27 -4.70
C TYR A 183 2.50 10.40 -5.23
N PHE A 184 2.82 11.01 -6.37
CA PHE A 184 1.96 12.01 -6.99
C PHE A 184 1.09 11.39 -8.08
N VAL A 185 1.71 10.68 -9.03
CA VAL A 185 1.04 10.21 -10.24
C VAL A 185 0.02 9.10 -9.95
N VAL A 186 0.28 8.24 -8.96
CA VAL A 186 -0.61 7.14 -8.58
C VAL A 186 -1.61 7.59 -7.52
N MET A 187 -1.15 8.35 -6.52
CA MET A 187 -2.00 8.78 -5.40
C MET A 187 -3.15 9.65 -5.87
N ILE A 188 -2.92 10.61 -6.77
CA ILE A 188 -3.97 11.55 -7.19
C ILE A 188 -5.17 10.83 -7.83
N PRO A 189 -4.99 9.96 -8.84
CA PRO A 189 -6.09 9.17 -9.39
C PRO A 189 -6.76 8.25 -8.36
N SER A 190 -5.96 7.56 -7.54
CA SER A 190 -6.49 6.62 -6.55
C SER A 190 -7.32 7.31 -5.47
N LEU A 191 -6.83 8.45 -4.96
CA LEU A 191 -7.54 9.25 -3.97
C LEU A 191 -8.81 9.88 -4.54
N SER A 192 -8.79 10.27 -5.82
CA SER A 192 -9.97 10.76 -6.53
C SER A 192 -11.06 9.69 -6.60
N MET A 193 -10.70 8.46 -6.98
CA MET A 193 -11.64 7.32 -7.02
C MET A 193 -12.15 6.95 -5.61
N PHE A 194 -11.28 7.00 -4.60
CA PHE A 194 -11.68 6.81 -3.22
C PHE A 194 -12.67 7.89 -2.75
N GLY A 195 -12.40 9.16 -3.07
CA GLY A 195 -13.30 10.28 -2.81
C GLY A 195 -14.67 10.10 -3.50
N LEU A 196 -14.69 9.60 -4.74
CA LEU A 196 -15.94 9.25 -5.44
C LEU A 196 -16.70 8.12 -4.75
N ALA A 197 -16.00 7.10 -4.22
CA ALA A 197 -16.61 6.02 -3.45
C ALA A 197 -17.26 6.55 -2.15
N ILE A 198 -16.54 7.39 -1.39
CA ILE A 198 -17.06 8.01 -0.17
C ILE A 198 -18.23 8.95 -0.48
N TYR A 199 -18.13 9.77 -1.53
CA TYR A 199 -19.21 10.66 -1.94
C TYR A 199 -20.48 9.88 -2.30
N ARG A 200 -20.35 8.76 -3.02
CA ARG A 200 -21.49 7.87 -3.33
C ARG A 200 -22.08 7.23 -2.08
N MET A 201 -21.24 6.78 -1.15
CA MET A 201 -21.67 6.27 0.15
C MET A 201 -22.48 7.30 0.92
N VAL A 202 -21.93 8.51 1.08
CA VAL A 202 -22.57 9.63 1.78
C VAL A 202 -23.92 9.97 1.16
N LYS A 203 -23.96 10.12 -0.18
CA LYS A 203 -25.20 10.42 -0.91
C LYS A 203 -26.22 9.29 -0.75
N GLY A 204 -25.79 8.03 -0.80
CA GLY A 204 -26.65 6.88 -0.61
C GLY A 204 -27.22 6.79 0.81
N ILE A 205 -26.39 7.00 1.84
CA ILE A 205 -26.83 7.05 3.24
C ILE A 205 -27.87 8.15 3.42
N LYS A 206 -27.58 9.38 2.96
CA LYS A 206 -28.52 10.51 3.03
C LYS A 206 -29.85 10.19 2.36
N ASN A 207 -29.83 9.60 1.17
CA ASN A 207 -31.05 9.26 0.43
C ASN A 207 -31.86 8.14 1.10
N LEU A 208 -31.20 7.16 1.73
CA LEU A 208 -31.89 6.01 2.35
C LEU A 208 -32.40 6.34 3.76
N THR A 209 -31.69 7.18 4.50
CA THR A 209 -32.02 7.52 5.91
C THR A 209 -32.73 8.84 6.08
N GLY A 210 -32.62 9.76 5.11
CA GLY A 210 -33.11 11.14 5.22
C GLY A 210 -32.29 12.01 6.17
N LEU A 211 -31.19 11.50 6.72
CA LEU A 211 -30.32 12.25 7.64
C LEU A 211 -29.46 13.25 6.88
N ASP A 212 -29.24 14.40 7.51
CA ASP A 212 -28.18 15.31 7.08
C ASP A 212 -26.80 14.73 7.37
N THR A 213 -25.85 15.06 6.50
CA THR A 213 -24.48 14.56 6.49
C THR A 213 -23.77 14.73 7.82
N GLU A 214 -24.01 15.85 8.50
CA GLU A 214 -23.41 16.20 9.80
C GLU A 214 -23.82 15.24 10.92
N LYS A 215 -24.95 14.53 10.78
CA LYS A 215 -25.45 13.60 11.80
C LYS A 215 -24.81 12.22 11.75
N PHE A 216 -24.16 11.88 10.65
CA PHE A 216 -23.60 10.55 10.44
C PHE A 216 -22.14 10.55 9.96
N LEU A 217 -21.58 11.71 9.63
CA LEU A 217 -20.15 11.89 9.44
C LEU A 217 -19.51 12.23 10.78
N LYS A 218 -18.38 11.60 11.09
CA LYS A 218 -17.58 12.01 12.25
C LYS A 218 -16.82 13.30 11.94
N ASN A 219 -16.80 14.19 12.94
CA ASN A 219 -15.96 15.39 12.99
C ASN A 219 -14.58 15.07 13.54
#